data_AF-A0A970RH66-F1
#
_entry.id   AF-A0A970RH66-F1
#
_cell.length_a   1.000
_cell.length_b   1.000
_cell.length_c   1.000
_cell.angle_alpha   90.00
_cell.angle_beta   90.00
_cell.angle_gamma   90.00
#
_symmetry.space_group_name_H-M   'P 1'
#
loop_
_entity.id
_entity.type
_entity.pdbx_description
1 polymer ?
#
loop_
_entity_poly.entity_id
_entity_poly.type
_entity_poly.pdbx_seq_one_letter_code
_entity_poly.pdbx_strand_id
1 'polypeptide(L)'
;LKSLAVISAVPSVYLMYSVARYFTFRRALGGDHFFESYRNAPLVRKGIFRFTQNGMYTYGFLILWSIALWFGSVAALSAAAFNHAYIWVHYFCTELPDMKRIYRSEEKNDLLSGG
;
A
#
# COMPACT_ATOMS: atom_id res chain seq x y z
N LEU A 1 -11.07 3.97 23.37
CA LEU A 1 -11.05 4.66 22.06
C LEU A 1 -9.70 5.31 21.76
N LYS A 2 -9.20 6.23 22.60
CA LYS A 2 -7.92 6.93 22.35
C LYS A 2 -6.69 6.00 22.22
N SER A 3 -6.58 4.96 23.06
CA SER A 3 -5.48 3.99 22.94
C SER A 3 -5.51 3.25 21.60
N LEU A 4 -6.71 2.88 21.11
CA LEU A 4 -6.87 2.26 19.79
C LEU A 4 -6.48 3.23 18.67
N ALA A 5 -6.81 4.52 18.80
CA ALA A 5 -6.36 5.53 17.85
C ALA A 5 -4.83 5.60 17.76
N VAL A 6 -4.13 5.56 18.90
CA VAL A 6 -2.66 5.55 18.93
C VAL A 6 -2.11 4.25 18.33
N ILE A 7 -2.67 3.11 18.70
CA ILE A 7 -2.27 1.80 18.17
C ILE A 7 -2.44 1.76 16.64
N SER A 8 -3.49 2.35 16.08
CA SER A 8 -3.70 2.45 14.63
C SER A 8 -2.75 3.46 13.97
N ALA A 9 -2.43 4.57 14.64
CA ALA A 9 -1.55 5.60 14.11
C ALA A 9 -0.12 5.09 13.89
N VAL A 10 0.44 4.35 14.86
CA VAL A 10 1.83 3.86 14.82
C VAL A 10 2.19 3.12 13.53
N PRO A 11 1.49 2.03 13.12
CA PRO A 11 1.80 1.33 11.88
C PRO A 11 1.51 2.17 10.64
N SER A 12 0.52 3.06 10.68
CA SER A 12 0.19 3.94 9.54
C SER A 12 1.31 4.97 9.30
N VAL A 13 1.81 5.60 10.35
CA VAL A 13 2.95 6.53 10.27
C VAL A 13 4.22 5.81 9.82
N TYR A 14 4.47 4.60 10.35
CA TYR A 14 5.61 3.79 9.91
C TYR A 14 5.50 3.35 8.44
N LEU A 15 4.30 3.08 7.95
CA LEU A 15 4.05 2.87 6.52
C LEU A 15 4.38 4.13 5.73
N MET A 16 3.90 5.32 6.13
CA MET A 16 4.18 6.57 5.42
C MET A 16 5.68 6.85 5.34
N TYR A 17 6.42 6.64 6.43
CA TYR A 17 7.87 6.69 6.44
C TYR A 17 8.49 5.68 5.46
N SER A 18 8.02 4.43 5.48
CA SER A 18 8.54 3.36 4.61
C SER A 18 8.28 3.66 3.14
N VAL A 19 7.12 4.22 2.80
CA VAL A 19 6.78 4.70 1.45
C VAL A 19 7.74 5.81 1.07
N ALA A 20 7.84 6.88 1.86
CA ALA A 20 8.70 8.01 1.56
C ALA A 20 10.17 7.60 1.36
N ARG A 21 10.67 6.66 2.19
CA ARG A 21 12.08 6.28 2.20
C ARG A 21 12.47 5.24 1.14
N TYR A 22 11.59 4.27 0.86
CA TYR A 22 11.94 3.09 0.05
C TYR A 22 11.11 2.90 -1.22
N PHE A 23 9.85 3.35 -1.25
CA PHE A 23 8.94 3.11 -2.37
C PHE A 23 8.68 4.36 -3.22
N THR A 24 8.69 5.55 -2.61
CA THR A 24 8.24 6.85 -3.12
C THR A 24 6.71 6.99 -3.25
N PHE A 25 6.19 8.18 -2.95
CA PHE A 25 4.77 8.47 -3.12
C PHE A 25 4.32 8.41 -4.58
N ARG A 26 5.20 8.73 -5.54
CA ARG A 26 4.86 8.67 -6.97
C ARG A 26 4.53 7.25 -7.42
N ARG A 27 5.29 6.24 -6.95
CA ARG A 27 4.92 4.83 -7.18
C ARG A 27 3.69 4.42 -6.37
N ALA A 28 3.56 4.86 -5.12
CA ALA A 28 2.39 4.55 -4.27
C ALA A 28 1.06 5.04 -4.86
N LEU A 29 1.08 6.09 -5.67
CA LEU A 29 -0.08 6.63 -6.38
C LEU A 29 -0.26 5.99 -7.78
N GLY A 30 0.38 4.85 -8.05
CA GLY A 30 0.25 4.08 -9.28
C GLY A 30 1.20 4.49 -10.41
N GLY A 31 2.24 5.28 -10.12
CA GLY A 31 3.18 5.74 -11.15
C GLY A 31 3.89 4.60 -11.89
N ASP A 32 4.07 3.44 -11.26
CA ASP A 32 4.65 2.25 -11.87
C ASP A 32 3.77 1.60 -12.95
N HIS A 33 2.48 1.90 -12.97
CA HIS A 33 1.57 1.48 -14.04
C HIS A 33 1.70 2.34 -15.31
N PHE A 34 2.14 3.60 -15.18
CA PHE A 34 2.09 4.59 -16.25
C PHE A 34 3.45 5.01 -16.80
N PHE A 35 4.50 5.03 -15.97
CA PHE A 35 5.81 5.53 -16.38
C PHE A 35 6.79 4.39 -16.64
N GLU A 36 7.35 4.36 -17.85
CA GLU A 36 8.32 3.34 -18.27
C GLU A 36 9.58 3.30 -17.39
N SER A 37 9.92 4.42 -16.73
CA SER A 37 11.04 4.51 -15.79
C SER A 37 10.94 3.53 -14.62
N TYR A 38 9.75 2.98 -14.35
CA TYR A 38 9.51 2.00 -13.29
C TYR A 38 9.37 0.55 -13.80
N ARG A 39 9.47 0.30 -15.11
CA ARG A 39 9.22 -1.02 -15.71
C ARG A 39 10.11 -2.14 -15.15
N ASN A 40 11.33 -1.80 -14.72
CA ASN A 40 12.31 -2.74 -14.14
C ASN A 40 12.55 -2.48 -12.65
N ALA A 41 11.64 -1.76 -11.98
CA ALA A 41 11.81 -1.45 -10.57
C ALA A 41 11.41 -2.67 -9.72
N PRO A 42 12.32 -3.24 -8.91
CA PRO A 42 12.02 -4.45 -8.16
C PRO A 42 10.97 -4.18 -7.05
N LEU A 43 10.34 -5.28 -6.60
CA LEU A 43 9.49 -5.27 -5.42
C LEU A 43 10.27 -4.81 -4.19
N VAL A 44 9.74 -3.79 -3.51
CA VAL A 44 10.37 -3.25 -2.30
C VAL A 44 10.07 -4.16 -1.10
N ARG A 45 11.13 -4.72 -0.49
CA ARG A 45 11.05 -5.55 0.74
C ARG A 45 11.66 -4.88 1.98
N LYS A 46 11.71 -3.54 1.99
CA LYS A 46 12.29 -2.73 3.09
C LYS A 46 11.20 -2.02 3.90
N GLY A 47 11.55 -1.52 5.08
CA GLY A 47 10.61 -0.81 5.96
C GLY A 47 9.48 -1.73 6.41
N ILE A 48 8.24 -1.26 6.34
CA ILE A 48 7.06 -2.06 6.69
C ILE A 48 6.80 -3.23 5.71
N PHE A 49 7.24 -3.10 4.45
CA PHE A 49 7.03 -4.10 3.40
C PHE A 49 7.81 -5.41 3.62
N ARG A 50 8.74 -5.43 4.58
CA ARG A 50 9.44 -6.66 4.99
C ARG A 50 8.52 -7.65 5.74
N PHE A 51 7.46 -7.13 6.36
CA PHE A 51 6.54 -7.92 7.18
C PHE A 51 5.26 -8.28 6.44
N THR A 52 4.85 -7.46 5.46
CA THR A 52 3.57 -7.63 4.78
C THR A 52 3.68 -7.14 3.34
N GLN A 53 3.37 -8.01 2.39
CA GLN A 53 3.45 -7.69 0.96
C GLN A 53 2.42 -6.62 0.56
N ASN A 54 1.25 -6.61 1.19
CA ASN A 54 0.16 -5.65 0.92
C ASN A 54 0.12 -4.50 1.94
N GLY A 55 1.28 -4.08 2.45
CA GLY A 55 1.38 -3.14 3.58
C GLY A 55 0.63 -1.82 3.38
N MET A 56 0.54 -1.30 2.14
CA MET A 56 -0.24 -0.07 1.86
C MET A 56 -1.73 -0.27 2.13
N TYR A 57 -2.29 -1.40 1.71
CA TYR A 57 -3.71 -1.73 1.88
C TYR A 57 -4.05 -2.07 3.33
N THR A 58 -3.13 -2.73 4.05
CA THR A 58 -3.32 -3.12 5.45
C THR A 58 -3.18 -1.95 6.43
N TYR A 59 -2.18 -1.08 6.21
CA TYR A 59 -1.80 -0.07 7.20
C TYR A 59 -2.10 1.37 6.77
N GLY A 60 -2.29 1.64 5.48
CA GLY A 60 -2.49 3.00 4.95
C GLY A 60 -3.76 3.65 5.47
N PHE A 61 -4.85 2.89 5.50
CA PHE A 61 -6.15 3.41 5.90
C PHE A 61 -6.32 3.50 7.42
N LEU A 62 -5.40 2.94 8.21
CA LEU A 62 -5.42 3.04 9.67
C LEU A 62 -5.31 4.49 10.17
N ILE A 63 -4.81 5.43 9.36
CA ILE A 63 -4.83 6.85 9.72
C ILE A 63 -6.26 7.39 9.83
N LEU A 64 -7.19 6.95 8.96
CA LEU A 64 -8.60 7.34 9.02
C LEU A 64 -9.26 6.78 10.28
N TRP A 65 -8.96 5.51 10.60
CA TRP A 65 -9.40 4.88 11.85
C TRP A 65 -8.87 5.62 13.07
N SER A 66 -7.60 6.04 13.06
CA SER A 66 -6.99 6.77 14.16
C SER A 66 -7.74 8.08 14.45
N ILE A 67 -8.01 8.88 13.42
CA ILE A 67 -8.77 10.13 13.55
C ILE A 67 -10.18 9.85 14.04
N ALA A 68 -10.90 8.90 13.43
CA ALA A 68 -12.27 8.55 13.80
C ALA A 68 -12.38 8.07 15.27
N LEU A 69 -11.45 7.21 15.71
CA LEU A 69 -11.37 6.69 17.07
C LEU A 69 -10.96 7.78 18.09
N TRP A 70 -10.13 8.75 17.69
CA TRP A 70 -9.71 9.84 18.57
C TRP A 70 -10.90 10.72 18.96
N PHE A 71 -11.74 11.05 17.98
CA PHE A 71 -12.95 11.87 18.17
C PHE A 71 -14.20 11.07 18.56
N GLY A 72 -14.15 9.73 18.47
CA GLY A 72 -15.28 8.85 18.81
C GLY A 72 -16.50 9.04 17.91
N SER A 73 -16.30 9.47 16.66
CA SER A 73 -17.40 9.78 15.73
C SER A 73 -17.85 8.54 14.96
N VAL A 74 -19.12 8.15 15.13
CA VAL A 74 -19.73 7.03 14.40
C VAL A 74 -19.70 7.27 12.88
N ALA A 75 -20.01 8.48 12.42
CA ALA A 75 -19.95 8.81 11.01
C ALA A 75 -18.53 8.68 10.44
N ALA A 76 -17.52 9.14 11.18
CA ALA A 76 -16.13 9.00 10.78
C ALA A 76 -15.66 7.53 10.78
N LEU A 77 -16.13 6.73 11.74
CA LEU A 77 -15.85 5.29 11.79
C LEU A 77 -16.47 4.57 10.58
N SER A 78 -17.71 4.90 10.21
CA SER A 78 -18.35 4.37 9.00
C SER A 78 -17.58 4.75 7.74
N ALA A 79 -17.12 6.01 7.64
CA ALA A 79 -16.31 6.46 6.52
C ALA A 79 -14.95 5.73 6.47
N ALA A 80 -14.27 5.56 7.60
CA ALA A 80 -13.01 4.82 7.69
C ALA A 80 -13.19 3.34 7.31
N ALA A 81 -14.27 2.71 7.78
CA ALA A 81 -14.62 1.34 7.45
C ALA A 81 -14.89 1.16 5.95
N PHE A 82 -15.72 2.02 5.37
CA PHE A 82 -16.02 2.00 3.94
C PHE A 82 -14.76 2.17 3.10
N ASN A 83 -13.93 3.18 3.40
CA ASN A 83 -12.70 3.44 2.65
C ASN A 83 -11.70 2.28 2.77
N HIS A 84 -11.53 1.71 3.96
CA HIS A 84 -10.62 0.60 4.17
C HIS A 84 -11.13 -0.70 3.52
N ALA A 85 -12.45 -0.93 3.45
CA ALA A 85 -13.01 -2.03 2.67
C ALA A 85 -12.83 -1.81 1.16
N TYR A 86 -13.10 -0.60 0.68
CA TYR A 86 -13.07 -0.28 -0.74
C TYR A 86 -11.65 -0.33 -1.33
N ILE A 87 -10.61 0.01 -0.57
CA ILE A 87 -9.24 -0.13 -1.08
C ILE A 87 -8.89 -1.60 -1.38
N TRP A 88 -9.49 -2.58 -0.69
CA TRP A 88 -9.31 -3.99 -1.05
C TRP A 88 -10.02 -4.34 -2.35
N VAL A 89 -11.19 -3.75 -2.62
CA VAL A 89 -11.84 -3.88 -3.93
C VAL A 89 -10.92 -3.34 -5.03
N HIS A 90 -10.32 -2.16 -4.82
CA HIS A 90 -9.28 -1.65 -5.71
C HIS A 90 -8.13 -2.66 -5.88
N TYR A 91 -7.53 -3.14 -4.78
CA TYR A 91 -6.42 -4.11 -4.86
C TYR A 91 -6.74 -5.32 -5.73
N PHE A 92 -7.91 -5.95 -5.52
CA PHE A 92 -8.27 -7.16 -6.26
C PHE A 92 -8.62 -6.88 -7.73
N CYS A 93 -9.25 -5.74 -8.02
CA CYS A 93 -9.73 -5.42 -9.36
C CYS A 93 -8.69 -4.72 -10.25
N THR A 94 -7.72 -4.00 -9.68
CA THR A 94 -6.73 -3.20 -10.43
C THR A 94 -5.31 -3.64 -10.12
N GLU A 95 -4.86 -3.46 -8.88
CA GLU A 95 -3.46 -3.64 -8.51
C GLU A 95 -2.95 -5.06 -8.74
N LEU A 96 -3.69 -6.08 -8.28
CA LEU A 96 -3.26 -7.47 -8.38
C LEU A 96 -3.16 -7.97 -9.83
N PRO A 97 -4.13 -7.71 -10.73
CA PRO A 97 -3.98 -7.95 -12.16
C PRO A 97 -2.76 -7.24 -12.78
N ASP A 98 -2.53 -5.97 -12.42
CA ASP A 98 -1.44 -5.18 -12.99
C ASP A 98 -0.07 -5.66 -12.52
N MET A 99 0.10 -5.93 -11.22
CA MET A 99 1.32 -6.54 -10.68
C MET A 99 1.64 -7.87 -11.37
N LYS A 100 0.63 -8.74 -11.59
CA LYS A 100 0.83 -10.00 -12.31
C LYS A 100 1.31 -9.79 -13.73
N ARG A 101 0.90 -8.70 -14.40
CA ARG A 101 1.35 -8.36 -15.75
C ARG A 101 2.78 -7.83 -15.75
N ILE A 102 3.10 -6.90 -14.86
CA ILE A 102 4.42 -6.24 -14.77
C ILE A 102 5.50 -7.28 -14.43
N TYR A 103 5.35 -7.99 -13.31
CA TYR A 103 6.40 -8.88 -12.81
C TYR A 103 6.49 -10.22 -13.55
N ARG A 104 5.41 -10.71 -14.19
CA ARG A 104 5.50 -11.86 -15.12
C ARG A 104 6.34 -11.54 -16.36
N SER A 105 6.26 -10.30 -16.84
CA SER A 105 7.04 -9.88 -18.01
C SER A 105 8.54 -9.78 -17.70
N GLU A 106 8.88 -9.38 -16.47
CA GLU A 106 10.25 -9.33 -15.96
C GLU A 106 10.85 -10.73 -15.83
N GLU A 107 10.15 -11.67 -15.17
CA GLU A 107 10.59 -13.07 -15.04
C GLU A 107 10.86 -13.74 -16.40
N LYS A 108 10.00 -13.48 -17.40
CA LYS A 108 10.19 -13.99 -18.76
C LYS A 108 11.40 -13.35 -19.45
N ASN A 109 11.66 -12.05 -19.24
CA ASN A 109 12.80 -11.37 -19.84
C ASN A 109 14.13 -11.84 -19.24
N ASP A 110 14.18 -12.10 -17.93
CA ASP A 110 15.35 -12.68 -17.26
C ASP A 110 15.66 -14.08 -17.79
N LEU A 111 14.64 -14.92 -18.00
CA LEU A 111 14.79 -16.24 -18.61
C LEU A 111 15.28 -16.21 -20.07
N LEU A 112 14.86 -15.21 -20.85
CA LEU A 112 15.22 -15.07 -22.27
C LEU A 112 16.58 -14.38 -22.49
N SER A 113 17.05 -13.59 -21.54
CA SER A 113 18.35 -12.90 -21.59
C SER A 113 19.51 -13.76 -21.10
N GLY A 114 19.23 -14.94 -20.55
CA GLY A 114 20.23 -15.94 -20.20
C GLY A 114 21.18 -15.47 -19.11
N GLY A 115 20.65 -15.35 -17.88
CA GLY A 115 21.44 -15.03 -16.68
C GLY A 115 22.74 -15.82 -16.54
#